data_AF-A0A0C2BEP6-F1
#
_entry.id   AF-A0A0C2BEP6-F1
#
_cell.length_a   1.000
_cell.length_b   1.000
_cell.length_c   1.000
_cell.angle_alpha   90.00
_cell.angle_beta   90.00
_cell.angle_gamma   90.00
#
_symmetry.space_group_name_H-M   'P 1'
#
loop_
_entity.id
_entity.type
_entity.pdbx_description
1 polymer ?
#
loop_
_entity_poly.entity_id
_entity_poly.type
_entity_poly.pdbx_seq_one_letter_code
_entity_poly.pdbx_strand_id
1 'polypeptide(L)' 'LARGVTALAGPFDRPTVHAAVERSGMRRSPVPAVAQGGPADFAVFAADGRCLVTVLGGRLVHRLV' A
#
# COMPACT_ATOMS: atom_id res chain seq x y z
N LEU A 1 -4.53 6.65 -9.77
CA LEU A 1 -3.84 5.50 -9.14
C LEU A 1 -4.25 4.25 -9.92
N ALA A 2 -3.37 3.67 -10.73
CA ALA A 2 -3.73 2.63 -11.71
C ALA A 2 -3.39 1.19 -11.25
N ARG A 3 -2.80 1.03 -10.07
CA ARG A 3 -2.53 -0.25 -9.41
C ARG A 3 -3.00 -0.09 -7.97
N GLY A 4 -3.90 -0.94 -7.48
CA GLY A 4 -4.61 -0.77 -6.19
C GLY A 4 -3.70 -0.29 -5.06
N VAL A 5 -3.74 1.03 -4.80
CA VAL A 5 -2.95 1.65 -3.73
C VAL A 5 -3.73 1.52 -2.45
N THR A 6 -3.09 0.98 -1.43
CA THR A 6 -3.73 0.59 -0.17
C THR A 6 -3.27 1.44 1.02
N ALA A 7 -2.14 2.14 0.88
CA ALA A 7 -1.63 3.09 1.86
C ALA A 7 -0.79 4.19 1.20
N LEU A 8 -0.63 5.30 1.90
CA LEU A 8 0.24 6.40 1.56
C LEU A 8 1.38 6.51 2.58
N ALA A 9 2.61 6.69 2.09
CA ALA A 9 3.78 6.86 2.94
C ALA A 9 4.52 8.17 2.65
N GLY A 10 4.93 8.84 3.74
CA GLY A 10 5.57 10.15 3.72
C GLY A 10 7.09 10.10 3.91
N PRO A 11 7.73 11.28 4.08
CA PRO A 11 7.12 12.55 4.48
C PRO A 11 6.32 13.28 3.37
N PHE A 12 5.34 14.12 3.77
CA PHE A 12 4.48 14.91 2.88
C PHE A 12 4.66 16.42 3.15
N ASP A 13 5.83 16.96 2.82
CA ASP A 13 6.24 18.31 3.26
C ASP A 13 5.57 19.47 2.50
N ARG A 14 4.84 19.16 1.42
CA ARG A 14 4.09 20.16 0.65
C ARG A 14 2.66 20.27 1.19
N PRO A 15 2.19 21.46 1.61
CA PRO A 15 0.83 21.62 2.16
C PRO A 15 -0.29 21.11 1.25
N THR A 16 -0.16 21.32 -0.07
CA THR A 16 -1.12 20.83 -1.06
C THR A 16 -1.19 19.30 -1.12
N VAL A 17 -0.05 18.62 -0.91
CA VAL A 17 0.01 17.16 -0.84
C VAL A 17 -0.61 16.69 0.47
N HIS A 18 -0.29 17.32 1.60
CA HIS A 18 -0.89 16.97 2.89
C HIS A 18 -2.43 17.02 2.84
N ALA A 19 -2.99 18.12 2.33
CA ALA A 19 -4.43 18.27 2.15
C ALA A 19 -5.02 17.23 1.18
N ALA A 20 -4.27 16.81 0.15
CA ALA A 20 -4.71 15.73 -0.74
C ALA A 20 -4.72 14.36 -0.02
N VAL A 21 -3.72 14.07 0.82
CA VAL A 21 -3.64 12.84 1.63
C VAL A 21 -4.77 12.80 2.66
N GLU A 22 -5.11 13.92 3.31
CA GLU A 22 -6.28 13.97 4.22
C GLU A 22 -7.59 13.65 3.51
N ARG A 23 -7.83 14.31 2.36
CA ARG A 23 -9.06 14.12 1.60
C ARG A 23 -9.22 12.74 1.01
N SER A 24 -8.12 12.00 0.80
CA SER A 24 -8.19 10.68 0.16
C SER A 24 -8.78 9.59 1.07
N GLY A 25 -8.84 9.84 2.40
CA GLY A 25 -9.29 8.84 3.38
C GLY A 25 -8.43 7.56 3.40
N MET A 26 -7.25 7.58 2.77
CA MET A 26 -6.39 6.41 2.69
C MET A 26 -5.55 6.28 3.95
N ARG A 27 -5.25 5.02 4.32
CA ARG A 27 -4.37 4.74 5.45
C ARG A 27 -3.01 5.41 5.24
N ARG A 28 -2.60 6.25 6.19
CA ARG A 28 -1.23 6.75 6.28
C ARG A 28 -0.38 5.70 6.99
N SER A 29 0.74 5.31 6.40
CA SER A 29 1.70 4.41 7.03
C SER A 29 3.10 4.93 6.76
N PRO A 30 4.02 5.00 7.75
CA PRO A 30 5.44 4.99 7.41
C PRO A 30 5.69 3.74 6.57
N VAL A 31 6.47 3.80 5.48
CA VAL A 31 6.72 2.63 4.62
C VAL A 31 7.24 1.51 5.51
N PRO A 32 6.45 0.46 5.81
CA PRO A 32 6.98 -0.64 6.58
C PRO A 32 7.75 -1.50 5.60
N ALA A 33 9.00 -1.81 5.91
CA ALA A 33 9.57 -3.04 5.37
C ALA A 33 8.66 -4.19 5.80
N VAL A 34 8.41 -5.14 4.90
CA VAL A 34 7.71 -6.38 5.27
C VAL A 34 8.59 -7.07 6.32
N ALA A 35 8.07 -7.16 7.54
CA ALA A 35 8.81 -7.65 8.70
C ALA A 35 7.98 -8.69 9.44
N GLN A 36 8.66 -9.65 10.06
CA GLN A 36 8.01 -10.65 10.90
C GLN A 36 7.29 -9.97 12.08
N GLY A 37 6.06 -10.40 12.35
CA GLY A 37 5.20 -9.81 13.40
C GLY A 37 4.60 -8.44 13.04
N GLY A 38 4.96 -7.86 11.89
CA GLY A 38 4.35 -6.64 11.39
C GLY A 38 2.96 -6.86 10.75
N PRO A 39 2.25 -5.79 10.40
CA PRO A 39 0.99 -5.88 9.66
C PRO A 39 1.17 -6.69 8.37
N ALA A 40 0.25 -7.62 8.10
CA ALA A 40 0.23 -8.40 6.88
C ALA A 40 -0.38 -7.60 5.72
N ASP A 41 0.24 -6.45 5.42
CA ASP A 41 -0.08 -5.54 4.32
C ASP A 41 1.06 -5.61 3.30
N PHE A 42 0.93 -6.46 2.28
CA PHE A 42 1.96 -6.64 1.26
C PHE A 42 1.39 -7.07 -0.09
N ALA A 43 2.18 -6.89 -1.14
CA ALA A 43 1.88 -7.38 -2.47
C ALA A 43 3.05 -8.21 -3.01
N VAL A 44 2.73 -9.29 -3.71
CA VAL A 44 3.70 -10.16 -4.38
C VAL A 44 3.66 -9.86 -5.86
N PHE A 45 4.83 -9.56 -6.44
CA PHE A 45 4.98 -9.27 -7.86
C PHE A 45 5.78 -10.37 -8.56
N ALA A 46 5.38 -10.72 -9.78
CA ALA A 46 6.22 -11.49 -10.68
C ALA A 46 7.44 -10.64 -11.12
N ALA A 47 8.46 -11.31 -11.68
CA ALA A 47 9.64 -10.63 -12.20
C ALA A 47 9.32 -9.61 -13.32
N ASP A 48 8.23 -9.82 -14.07
CA ASP A 48 7.72 -8.90 -15.08
C ASP A 48 6.90 -7.72 -14.52
N GLY A 49 6.79 -7.62 -13.19
CA GLY A 49 6.08 -6.55 -12.50
C GLY A 49 4.55 -6.71 -12.45
N ARG A 50 3.98 -7.85 -12.86
CA ARG A 50 2.56 -8.17 -12.62
C ARG A 50 2.31 -8.44 -11.13
N CYS A 51 1.22 -7.89 -10.60
CA CYS A 51 0.80 -8.16 -9.23
C CYS A 51 0.08 -9.51 -9.15
N LEU A 52 0.70 -10.48 -8.48
CA LEU A 52 0.16 -11.83 -8.33
C LEU A 52 -0.81 -11.91 -7.15
N VAL A 53 -0.47 -11.27 -6.02
CA VAL A 53 -1.27 -11.30 -4.79
C VAL A 53 -1.22 -9.94 -4.11
N THR A 54 -2.32 -9.53 -3.50
CA THR A 54 -2.36 -8.45 -2.52
C THR A 54 -3.01 -8.94 -1.24
N VAL A 55 -2.35 -8.71 -0.11
CA VAL A 55 -2.83 -9.04 1.24
C VAL A 55 -2.96 -7.73 2.03
N LEU A 56 -4.10 -7.54 2.69
CA LEU A 56 -4.35 -6.44 3.61
C LEU A 56 -4.93 -6.99 4.92
N GLY A 57 -4.31 -6.64 6.05
CA GLY A 57 -4.72 -7.13 7.37
C GLY A 57 -4.75 -8.66 7.46
N GLY A 58 -3.88 -9.35 6.71
CA GLY A 58 -3.84 -10.81 6.65
C GLY A 58 -4.91 -11.45 5.74
N ARG A 59 -5.74 -10.65 5.06
CA ARG A 59 -6.72 -11.13 4.09
C ARG A 59 -6.21 -10.98 2.67
N LEU A 60 -6.32 -12.04 1.88
CA LEU A 60 -6.06 -11.98 0.45
C LEU A 60 -7.21 -11.23 -0.23
N VAL A 61 -6.93 -10.07 -0.79
CA VAL A 61 -7.91 -9.19 -1.46
C VAL A 61 -7.79 -9.22 -2.98
N HIS A 62 -6.65 -9.70 -3.49
CA HIS A 62 -6.41 -9.93 -4.91
C HIS A 62 -5.55 -11.18 -5.08
N ARG A 63 -5.90 -12.01 -6.06
CA ARG A 63 -5.09 -13.13 -6.56
C ARG A 63 -5.30 -13.22 -8.06
N LEU A 64 -4.20 -13.13 -8.79
CA LEU A 64 -4.18 -13.47 -10.20
C LEU A 64 -4.19 -15.00 -10.33
N VAL A 65 -5.22 -15.52 -10.98
CA VAL A 65 -5.33 -16.95 -11.37
C VAL A 65 -4.68 -17.18 -12.72
#